data_AF-A0AAW7SH80-F1
#
_entry.id   AF-A0AAW7SH80-F1
#
_cell.length_a   1.000
_cell.length_b   1.000
_cell.length_c   1.000
_cell.angle_alpha   90.00
_cell.angle_beta   90.00
_cell.angle_gamma   90.00
#
_symmetry.space_group_name_H-M   'P 1'
#
loop_
_entity.id
_entity.type
_entity.pdbx_description
1 polymer ?
#
loop_
_entity_poly.entity_id
_entity_poly.type
_entity_poly.pdbx_seq_one_letter_code
_entity_poly.pdbx_strand_id
1 'polypeptide(L)'
;MQIRSASPRLTLARIVIVALYVASLLLPVAAEPPNAAGAVSWWHGYTVLALGPLAILDLQFAWLGNPLLVVALLRPSRTVSALLAVVVVFALGWHTIPTDANYETIRTFGAGYYLWIAAIAGAAALPWIDGRGAQEGGAPGLAAGAADAAVPTGTGRRTAARPNARPRGWTVTATDTRIESTDRTGATRGIALSDLGAILIETNDQGPFASDVWWVLFDTSRQFACAFPQDAEGAKAAVDRLLDLPGIDHRKVIDAQTSIQNATFPIWERPAREPATPGDTGATA
;
A
#
# COMPACT_ATOMS: atom_id res chain seq x y z
N MET A 1 -22.69 -0.41 40.24
CA MET A 1 -21.65 -0.63 39.22
C MET A 1 -20.35 -0.03 39.75
N GLN A 2 -19.52 -0.81 40.44
CA GLN A 2 -18.25 -0.32 40.99
C GLN A 2 -17.21 -0.25 39.86
N ILE A 3 -16.78 0.95 39.52
CA ILE A 3 -15.65 1.18 38.61
C ILE A 3 -14.40 0.78 39.39
N ARG A 4 -13.87 -0.42 39.15
CA ARG A 4 -12.60 -0.86 39.75
C ARG A 4 -11.48 -0.03 39.12
N SER A 5 -10.93 0.90 39.89
CA SER A 5 -9.73 1.66 39.55
C SER A 5 -8.52 0.73 39.44
N ALA A 6 -7.73 0.88 38.38
CA ALA A 6 -6.47 0.16 38.19
C ALA A 6 -5.50 0.43 39.34
N SER A 7 -4.62 -0.53 39.66
CA SER A 7 -3.63 -0.30 40.71
C SER A 7 -2.65 0.83 40.34
N PRO A 8 -2.07 1.53 41.33
CA PRO A 8 -1.08 2.57 41.08
C PRO A 8 0.14 2.06 40.29
N ARG A 9 0.55 0.80 40.51
CA ARG A 9 1.67 0.16 39.79
C ARG A 9 1.34 -0.07 38.31
N LEU A 10 0.14 -0.56 38.01
CA LEU A 10 -0.32 -0.76 36.63
C LEU A 10 -0.47 0.58 35.90
N THR A 11 -0.96 1.61 36.58
CA THR A 11 -1.07 2.97 36.04
C THR A 11 0.31 3.56 35.74
N LEU A 12 1.26 3.45 36.68
CA LEU A 12 2.64 3.88 36.46
C LEU A 12 3.28 3.15 35.28
N ALA A 13 3.13 1.82 35.19
CA ALA A 13 3.66 1.04 34.08
C ALA A 13 3.12 1.51 32.73
N ARG A 14 1.80 1.76 32.63
CA ARG A 14 1.18 2.31 31.42
C ARG A 14 1.76 3.67 31.04
N ILE A 15 1.94 4.57 32.01
CA ILE A 15 2.53 5.90 31.77
C ILE A 15 3.95 5.76 31.23
N VAL A 16 4.78 4.92 31.85
CA VAL A 16 6.16 4.68 31.40
C VAL A 16 6.18 4.09 29.99
N ILE A 17 5.34 3.09 29.70
CA ILE A 17 5.24 2.49 28.36
C ILE A 17 4.84 3.52 27.32
N VAL A 18 3.85 4.37 27.61
CA VAL A 18 3.42 5.44 26.70
C VAL A 18 4.55 6.46 26.49
N ALA A 19 5.26 6.85 27.55
CA ALA A 19 6.38 7.77 27.43
C ALA A 19 7.51 7.20 26.57
N LEU A 20 7.87 5.92 26.77
CA LEU A 20 8.86 5.21 25.95
C LEU A 20 8.41 5.13 24.49
N TYR A 21 7.13 4.81 24.25
CA TYR A 21 6.58 4.73 22.91
C TYR A 21 6.59 6.10 22.20
N VAL A 22 6.15 7.16 22.86
CA VAL A 22 6.19 8.52 22.29
C VAL A 22 7.64 8.95 22.00
N ALA A 23 8.57 8.73 22.92
CA ALA A 23 9.99 9.01 22.71
C ALA A 23 10.55 8.20 21.52
N SER A 24 10.11 6.94 21.37
CA SER A 24 10.53 6.08 20.26
C SER A 24 10.12 6.63 18.89
N LEU A 25 8.97 7.29 18.79
CA LEU A 25 8.48 7.90 17.56
C LEU A 25 9.30 9.14 17.17
N LEU A 26 9.76 9.91 18.15
CA LEU A 26 10.48 11.16 17.93
C LEU A 26 11.98 10.95 17.67
N LEU A 27 12.54 9.82 18.10
CA LEU A 27 13.97 9.56 18.00
C LEU A 27 14.34 8.77 16.73
N PRO A 28 15.61 8.85 16.29
CA PRO A 28 16.11 8.07 15.17
C PRO A 28 15.96 6.57 15.41
N VAL A 29 15.51 5.83 14.39
CA VAL A 29 15.27 4.39 14.44
C VAL A 29 16.31 3.60 13.66
N ALA A 30 16.69 4.07 12.47
CA ALA A 30 17.66 3.41 11.62
C ALA A 30 18.35 4.42 10.71
N ALA A 31 19.63 4.18 10.44
CA ALA A 31 20.41 4.99 9.52
C ALA A 31 20.33 4.42 8.11
N GLU A 32 20.10 5.30 7.13
CA GLU A 32 20.31 4.97 5.73
C GLU A 32 21.81 4.82 5.46
N PRO A 33 22.20 3.93 4.52
CA PRO A 33 23.56 3.85 4.02
C PRO A 33 24.07 5.23 3.54
N PRO A 34 25.37 5.53 3.70
CA PRO A 34 25.91 6.82 3.28
C PRO A 34 25.68 7.04 1.78
N ASN A 35 25.13 8.20 1.41
CA ASN A 35 24.94 8.54 0.01
C ASN A 35 26.30 8.79 -0.69
N ALA A 36 26.28 9.09 -2.00
CA ALA A 36 27.51 9.34 -2.78
C ALA A 36 28.39 10.49 -2.21
N ALA A 37 27.83 11.38 -1.38
CA ALA A 37 28.54 12.44 -0.69
C ALA A 37 29.00 12.06 0.74
N GLY A 38 28.77 10.80 1.17
CA GLY A 38 29.09 10.30 2.50
C GLY A 38 28.13 10.75 3.61
N ALA A 39 27.02 11.41 3.26
CA ALA A 39 26.03 11.84 4.25
C ALA A 39 25.11 10.69 4.64
N VAL A 40 24.88 10.54 5.95
CA VAL A 40 23.99 9.54 6.55
C VAL A 40 22.66 10.20 6.87
N SER A 41 21.58 9.71 6.27
CA SER A 41 20.22 10.12 6.60
C SER A 41 19.67 9.22 7.72
N TRP A 42 18.83 9.77 8.59
CA TRP A 42 18.24 9.01 9.70
C TRP A 42 16.72 8.96 9.57
N TRP A 43 16.21 7.73 9.61
CA TRP A 43 14.78 7.49 9.73
C TRP A 43 14.38 7.75 11.17
N HIS A 44 13.25 8.44 11.37
CA HIS A 44 12.69 8.69 12.69
C HIS A 44 11.56 7.69 12.96
N GLY A 45 11.30 7.32 14.22
CA GLY A 45 10.31 6.29 14.54
C GLY A 45 8.91 6.55 13.97
N TYR A 46 8.48 7.82 13.84
CA TYR A 46 7.20 8.16 13.23
C TYR A 46 7.10 7.78 11.74
N THR A 47 8.22 7.72 11.00
CA THR A 47 8.19 7.31 9.59
C THR A 47 7.83 5.84 9.44
N VAL A 48 8.27 5.01 10.40
CA VAL A 48 7.94 3.58 10.49
C VAL A 48 6.46 3.36 10.78
N LEU A 49 5.76 4.33 11.39
CA LEU A 49 4.32 4.22 11.61
C LEU A 49 3.55 4.33 10.28
N ALA A 50 3.99 5.20 9.38
CA ALA A 50 3.39 5.40 8.07
C ALA A 50 3.77 4.27 7.10
N LEU A 51 5.03 3.85 7.10
CA LEU A 51 5.56 2.85 6.17
C LEU A 51 5.38 1.40 6.67
N GLY A 52 5.14 1.21 7.96
CA GLY A 52 5.04 -0.10 8.60
C GLY A 52 4.13 -1.10 7.88
N PRO A 53 2.90 -0.75 7.49
CA PRO A 53 2.02 -1.66 6.75
C PRO A 53 2.60 -2.17 5.43
N LEU A 54 3.45 -1.39 4.76
CA LEU A 54 4.12 -1.81 3.52
C LEU A 54 5.17 -2.90 3.76
N ALA A 55 5.68 -3.03 4.99
CA ALA A 55 6.65 -4.05 5.36
C ALA A 55 6.09 -5.49 5.26
N ILE A 56 4.77 -5.65 5.07
CA ILE A 56 4.17 -6.95 4.75
C ILE A 56 4.74 -7.56 3.46
N LEU A 57 5.19 -6.73 2.52
CA LEU A 57 5.82 -7.15 1.27
C LEU A 57 7.15 -7.87 1.51
N ASP A 58 7.82 -7.53 2.61
CA ASP A 58 9.08 -8.14 3.07
C ASP A 58 8.85 -9.22 4.14
N LEU A 59 7.61 -9.69 4.31
CA LEU A 59 7.20 -10.63 5.37
C LEU A 59 7.55 -10.13 6.79
N GLN A 60 7.58 -8.81 6.97
CA GLN A 60 7.89 -8.15 8.23
C GLN A 60 6.60 -7.64 8.90
N PHE A 61 6.35 -8.13 10.12
CA PHE A 61 5.10 -7.89 10.85
C PHE A 61 5.28 -7.09 12.15
N ALA A 62 6.47 -6.53 12.40
CA ALA A 62 6.73 -5.70 13.58
C ALA A 62 5.77 -4.51 13.73
N TRP A 63 5.25 -3.98 12.62
CA TRP A 63 4.30 -2.85 12.62
C TRP A 63 2.97 -3.17 13.33
N LEU A 64 2.58 -4.45 13.44
CA LEU A 64 1.42 -4.90 14.22
C LEU A 64 1.56 -4.60 15.72
N GLY A 65 2.78 -4.33 16.19
CA GLY A 65 3.03 -3.84 17.54
C GLY A 65 2.25 -2.57 17.87
N ASN A 66 2.02 -1.67 16.90
CA ASN A 66 1.32 -0.41 17.13
C ASN A 66 -0.16 -0.62 17.54
N PRO A 67 -1.01 -1.31 16.74
CA PRO A 67 -2.38 -1.59 17.16
C PRO A 67 -2.44 -2.52 18.39
N LEU A 68 -1.55 -3.51 18.50
CA LEU A 68 -1.52 -4.41 19.65
C LEU A 68 -1.13 -3.71 20.95
N LEU A 69 -0.26 -2.70 20.90
CA LEU A 69 0.12 -1.87 22.04
C LEU A 69 -1.10 -1.13 22.60
N VAL A 70 -1.93 -0.54 21.74
CA VAL A 70 -3.17 0.13 22.15
C VAL A 70 -4.09 -0.87 22.85
N VAL A 71 -4.28 -2.05 22.27
CA VAL A 71 -5.10 -3.12 22.88
C VAL A 71 -4.52 -3.53 24.24
N ALA A 72 -3.19 -3.70 24.36
CA ALA A 72 -2.52 -4.09 25.60
C ALA A 72 -2.67 -3.04 26.70
N LEU A 73 -2.57 -1.76 26.36
CA LEU A 73 -2.75 -0.65 27.30
C LEU A 73 -4.20 -0.62 27.84
N LEU A 74 -5.20 -0.82 26.97
CA LEU A 74 -6.61 -0.81 27.35
C LEU A 74 -7.04 -2.08 28.09
N ARG A 75 -6.72 -3.26 27.54
CA ARG A 75 -7.11 -4.57 28.04
C ARG A 75 -5.94 -5.57 27.96
N PRO A 76 -5.03 -5.56 28.95
CA PRO A 76 -3.91 -6.49 28.97
C PRO A 76 -4.42 -7.94 29.12
N SER A 77 -3.97 -8.82 28.23
CA SER A 77 -4.30 -10.26 28.23
C SER A 77 -3.08 -11.08 27.81
N ARG A 78 -3.03 -12.36 28.22
CA ARG A 78 -1.92 -13.26 27.89
C ARG A 78 -1.78 -13.49 26.38
N THR A 79 -2.91 -13.53 25.65
CA THR A 79 -2.91 -13.65 24.19
C THR A 79 -2.26 -12.43 23.53
N VAL A 80 -2.64 -11.21 23.94
CA VAL A 80 -2.03 -9.99 23.41
C VAL A 80 -0.54 -9.92 23.77
N SER A 81 -0.14 -10.36 24.96
CA SER A 81 1.27 -10.46 25.34
C SER A 81 2.06 -11.44 24.47
N ALA A 82 1.49 -12.60 24.15
CA ALA A 82 2.14 -13.57 23.25
C ALA A 82 2.32 -12.98 21.84
N LEU A 83 1.30 -12.28 21.33
CA LEU A 83 1.39 -11.59 20.04
C LEU A 83 2.44 -10.48 20.05
N LEU A 84 2.50 -9.67 21.12
CA LEU A 84 3.53 -8.64 21.27
C LEU A 84 4.95 -9.25 21.37
N ALA A 85 5.11 -10.42 21.98
CA ALA A 85 6.40 -11.12 22.00
C ALA A 85 6.82 -11.56 20.59
N VAL A 86 5.88 -12.09 19.78
CA VAL A 86 6.13 -12.42 18.37
C VAL A 86 6.51 -11.17 17.57
N VAL A 87 5.84 -10.04 17.82
CA VAL A 87 6.18 -8.74 17.23
C VAL A 87 7.62 -8.32 17.56
N VAL A 88 8.08 -8.51 18.81
CA VAL A 88 9.47 -8.22 19.19
C VAL A 88 10.45 -9.11 18.42
N VAL A 89 10.15 -10.40 18.24
CA VAL A 89 10.99 -11.31 17.43
C VAL A 89 11.10 -10.81 15.98
N PHE A 90 9.98 -10.41 15.38
CA PHE A 90 9.95 -9.81 14.05
C PHE A 90 10.79 -8.52 13.96
N ALA A 91 10.69 -7.65 14.97
CA ALA A 91 11.47 -6.41 15.04
C ALA A 91 12.98 -6.67 15.18
N LEU A 92 13.38 -7.69 15.93
CA LEU A 92 14.79 -8.13 16.02
C LEU A 92 15.30 -8.74 14.71
N GLY A 93 14.40 -9.35 13.93
CA GLY A 93 14.71 -9.86 12.59
C GLY A 93 14.69 -8.80 11.50
N TRP A 94 14.38 -7.53 11.81
CA TRP A 94 14.38 -6.46 10.81
C TRP A 94 15.81 -6.03 10.47
N HIS A 95 16.18 -6.06 9.19
CA HIS A 95 17.54 -5.75 8.74
C HIS A 95 17.60 -5.07 7.37
N THR A 96 16.48 -4.63 6.80
CA THR A 96 16.41 -4.04 5.46
C THR A 96 15.62 -2.74 5.46
N ILE A 97 16.06 -1.77 4.66
CA ILE A 97 15.35 -0.52 4.39
C ILE A 97 15.15 -0.37 2.88
N PRO A 98 13.95 -0.03 2.42
CA PRO A 98 13.74 0.35 1.02
C PRO A 98 14.41 1.70 0.75
N THR A 99 15.23 1.74 -0.30
CA THR A 99 15.87 2.94 -0.85
C THR A 99 15.39 3.16 -2.30
N ASP A 100 15.75 4.29 -2.89
CA ASP A 100 15.26 4.79 -4.19
C ASP A 100 15.29 3.77 -5.35
N ALA A 101 16.18 2.77 -5.30
CA ALA A 101 16.31 1.77 -6.35
C ALA A 101 16.38 0.31 -5.86
N ASN A 102 16.58 0.07 -4.55
CA ASN A 102 16.84 -1.27 -4.00
C ASN A 102 16.53 -1.36 -2.50
N TYR A 103 16.63 -2.58 -1.95
CA TYR A 103 16.67 -2.79 -0.50
C TYR A 103 18.12 -2.79 -0.01
N GLU A 104 18.43 -1.96 0.97
CA GLU A 104 19.74 -1.95 1.60
C GLU A 104 19.70 -2.50 3.03
N THR A 105 20.82 -3.07 3.48
CA THR A 105 20.93 -3.66 4.81
C THR A 105 21.18 -2.60 5.88
N ILE A 106 20.39 -2.65 6.95
CA ILE A 106 20.52 -1.76 8.10
C ILE A 106 21.80 -2.12 8.86
N ARG A 107 22.73 -1.17 8.92
CA ARG A 107 24.00 -1.33 9.68
C ARG A 107 23.94 -0.70 11.06
N THR A 108 23.01 0.20 11.30
CA THR A 108 22.95 0.96 12.56
C THR A 108 21.51 1.28 12.94
N PHE A 109 21.16 0.87 14.16
CA PHE A 109 19.88 1.21 14.79
C PHE A 109 20.06 2.39 15.74
N GLY A 110 19.09 3.30 15.74
CA GLY A 110 19.05 4.46 16.63
C GLY A 110 18.32 4.17 17.94
N ALA A 111 18.36 5.13 18.87
CA ALA A 111 17.73 5.01 20.19
C ALA A 111 16.21 4.74 20.10
N GLY A 112 15.53 5.30 19.09
CA GLY A 112 14.10 5.11 18.88
C GLY A 112 13.73 3.64 18.70
N TYR A 113 14.56 2.85 18.01
CA TYR A 113 14.35 1.41 17.82
C TYR A 113 14.32 0.65 19.15
N TYR A 114 15.31 0.89 20.02
CA TYR A 114 15.41 0.21 21.31
C TYR A 114 14.31 0.65 22.28
N LEU A 115 13.94 1.93 22.27
CA LEU A 115 12.83 2.44 23.09
C LEU A 115 11.48 1.85 22.65
N TRP A 116 11.29 1.66 21.34
CA TRP A 116 10.10 1.00 20.82
C TRP A 116 10.05 -0.46 21.28
N ILE A 117 11.15 -1.23 21.15
CA ILE A 117 11.22 -2.61 21.66
C ILE A 117 10.93 -2.66 23.15
N ALA A 118 11.51 -1.75 23.94
CA ALA A 118 11.26 -1.67 25.37
C ALA A 118 9.79 -1.37 25.70
N ALA A 119 9.13 -0.50 24.93
CA ALA A 119 7.71 -0.21 25.09
C ALA A 119 6.84 -1.43 24.77
N ILE A 120 7.11 -2.13 23.66
CA ILE A 120 6.38 -3.35 23.24
C ILE A 120 6.58 -4.48 24.25
N ALA A 121 7.82 -4.73 24.69
CA ALA A 121 8.14 -5.73 25.70
C ALA A 121 7.51 -5.38 27.07
N GLY A 122 7.53 -4.10 27.45
CA GLY A 122 6.87 -3.61 28.66
C GLY A 122 5.36 -3.79 28.61
N ALA A 123 4.74 -3.51 27.46
CA ALA A 123 3.33 -3.75 27.22
C ALA A 123 2.97 -5.24 27.28
N ALA A 124 3.84 -6.10 26.73
CA ALA A 124 3.70 -7.54 26.86
C ALA A 124 3.71 -7.95 28.34
N ALA A 125 4.51 -7.32 29.21
CA ALA A 125 4.57 -7.66 30.63
C ALA A 125 3.37 -7.16 31.48
N LEU A 126 2.47 -6.32 30.94
CA LEU A 126 1.35 -5.72 31.70
C LEU A 126 0.46 -6.72 32.47
N PRO A 127 0.07 -7.89 31.92
CA PRO A 127 -0.75 -8.85 32.66
C PRO A 127 -0.13 -9.36 33.96
N TRP A 128 1.20 -9.27 34.11
CA TRP A 128 1.94 -9.76 35.27
C TRP A 128 2.23 -8.67 36.30
N ILE A 129 2.10 -7.38 35.95
CA ILE A 129 2.43 -6.26 36.83
C ILE A 129 1.38 -6.04 37.92
N ASP A 130 0.11 -6.40 37.67
CA ASP A 130 -0.98 -6.18 38.63
C ASP A 130 -1.27 -7.39 39.55
N GLY A 131 -0.38 -8.40 39.57
CA GLY A 131 -0.50 -9.52 40.50
C GLY A 131 -1.88 -10.19 40.48
N ARG A 132 -2.47 -10.40 39.30
CA ARG A 132 -3.65 -11.28 39.15
C ARG A 132 -3.23 -12.73 39.39
N GLY A 133 -3.02 -13.05 40.67
CA GLY A 133 -2.94 -14.41 41.16
C GLY A 133 -4.21 -15.16 40.80
N ALA A 134 -4.02 -16.31 40.16
CA ALA A 134 -4.83 -17.51 40.36
C ALA A 134 -6.34 -17.32 40.55
N GLN A 135 -7.09 -17.08 39.46
CA GLN A 135 -8.46 -17.59 39.38
C GLN A 135 -8.94 -17.74 37.92
N GLU A 136 -8.29 -18.63 37.17
CA GLU A 136 -8.96 -19.42 36.14
C GLU A 136 -8.53 -20.89 36.32
N GLY A 137 -8.85 -21.42 37.50
CA GLY A 137 -9.01 -22.86 37.70
C GLY A 137 -10.41 -23.25 37.22
N GLY A 138 -10.58 -23.40 35.91
CA GLY A 138 -11.72 -24.05 35.29
C GLY A 138 -11.19 -25.16 34.41
N ALA A 139 -11.47 -26.41 34.78
CA ALA A 139 -10.85 -27.62 34.26
C ALA A 139 -10.86 -27.78 32.73
N PRO A 140 -9.88 -28.51 32.16
CA PRO A 140 -9.87 -28.89 30.76
C PRO A 140 -10.94 -29.98 30.51
N GLY A 141 -11.97 -29.64 29.73
CA GLY A 141 -12.87 -30.62 29.14
C GLY A 141 -12.15 -31.35 28.01
N LEU A 142 -11.60 -32.53 28.32
CA LEU A 142 -11.30 -33.56 27.33
C LEU A 142 -12.59 -33.92 26.57
N ALA A 143 -12.58 -33.73 25.26
CA ALA A 143 -13.37 -34.53 24.34
C ALA A 143 -12.43 -35.01 23.24
N ALA A 144 -11.86 -36.18 23.49
CA ALA A 144 -11.31 -37.03 22.45
C ALA A 144 -12.47 -37.47 21.53
N GLY A 145 -12.25 -37.31 20.23
CA GLY A 145 -13.12 -37.80 19.17
C GLY A 145 -12.29 -38.00 17.92
N ALA A 146 -11.38 -38.98 17.97
CA ALA A 146 -10.75 -39.53 16.80
C ALA A 146 -11.77 -40.45 16.11
N ALA A 147 -12.05 -40.21 14.83
CA ALA A 147 -12.61 -41.19 13.92
C ALA A 147 -12.09 -40.89 12.52
N ASP A 148 -11.07 -41.67 12.17
CA ASP A 148 -10.70 -42.22 10.87
C ASP A 148 -10.85 -41.42 9.58
N ALA A 149 -9.72 -41.47 8.86
CA ALA A 149 -9.60 -41.27 7.45
C ALA A 149 -10.54 -42.20 6.67
N ALA A 150 -11.25 -41.61 5.70
CA ALA A 150 -11.69 -42.33 4.52
C ALA A 150 -11.57 -41.38 3.33
N VAL A 151 -10.57 -41.65 2.49
CA VAL A 151 -10.51 -41.23 1.10
C VAL A 151 -11.67 -41.89 0.35
N PRO A 152 -12.34 -41.16 -0.55
CA PRO A 152 -12.51 -41.74 -1.88
C PRO A 152 -12.10 -40.79 -2.98
N THR A 153 -11.27 -41.36 -3.86
CA THR A 153 -11.06 -41.01 -5.25
C THR A 153 -12.39 -40.93 -6.00
N GLY A 154 -12.55 -39.88 -6.81
CA GLY A 154 -13.76 -39.66 -7.60
C GLY A 154 -13.57 -38.59 -8.67
N THR A 155 -12.97 -39.01 -9.78
CA THR A 155 -12.92 -38.41 -11.11
C THR A 155 -14.03 -37.42 -11.50
N GLY A 156 -13.60 -36.27 -12.00
CA GLY A 156 -14.05 -35.72 -13.29
C GLY A 156 -15.42 -35.04 -13.36
N ARG A 157 -15.43 -33.72 -13.47
CA ARG A 157 -16.30 -33.04 -14.45
C ARG A 157 -15.75 -31.67 -14.87
N ARG A 158 -15.26 -31.62 -16.12
CA ARG A 158 -15.18 -30.40 -16.94
C ARG A 158 -16.49 -29.61 -16.84
N THR A 159 -16.41 -28.39 -16.34
CA THR A 159 -17.39 -27.32 -16.59
C THR A 159 -16.56 -26.09 -16.93
N ALA A 160 -16.24 -25.93 -18.22
CA ALA A 160 -16.96 -25.02 -19.10
C ALA A 160 -16.87 -23.58 -18.58
N ALA A 161 -15.97 -22.82 -19.20
CA ALA A 161 -15.87 -21.37 -19.06
C ALA A 161 -17.28 -20.75 -19.13
N ARG A 162 -17.69 -20.07 -18.06
CA ARG A 162 -18.86 -19.20 -18.09
C ARG A 162 -18.49 -17.93 -18.84
N PRO A 163 -19.19 -17.56 -19.93
CA PRO A 163 -19.00 -16.28 -20.58
C PRO A 163 -19.59 -15.16 -19.71
N ASN A 164 -18.81 -14.09 -19.54
CA ASN A 164 -19.21 -12.74 -19.16
C ASN A 164 -20.04 -12.60 -17.86
N ALA A 165 -19.36 -12.72 -16.72
CA ALA A 165 -19.76 -11.94 -15.56
C ALA A 165 -19.50 -10.45 -15.90
N ARG A 166 -20.55 -9.62 -15.87
CA ARG A 166 -20.38 -8.17 -16.02
C ARG A 166 -19.42 -7.69 -14.91
N PRO A 167 -18.32 -7.00 -15.24
CA PRO A 167 -17.47 -6.39 -14.23
C PRO A 167 -18.31 -5.49 -13.33
N ARG A 168 -18.20 -5.63 -12.00
CA ARG A 168 -18.89 -4.74 -11.04
C ARG A 168 -18.21 -3.38 -10.89
N GLY A 169 -17.18 -3.12 -11.69
CA GLY A 169 -16.35 -1.91 -11.68
C GLY A 169 -16.09 -1.39 -13.09
N TRP A 170 -15.26 -0.35 -13.19
CA TRP A 170 -14.78 0.12 -14.48
C TRP A 170 -13.86 -0.93 -15.11
N THR A 171 -13.99 -1.13 -16.41
CA THR A 171 -13.08 -1.98 -17.20
C THR A 171 -12.55 -1.18 -18.36
N VAL A 172 -11.26 -1.32 -18.65
CA VAL A 172 -10.63 -0.71 -19.80
C VAL A 172 -9.90 -1.77 -20.61
N THR A 173 -10.13 -1.76 -21.90
CA THR A 173 -9.47 -2.63 -22.87
C THR A 173 -8.57 -1.77 -23.75
N ALA A 174 -7.31 -2.18 -23.84
CA ALA A 174 -6.35 -1.58 -24.76
C ALA A 174 -5.93 -2.64 -25.78
N THR A 175 -6.07 -2.30 -27.05
CA THR A 175 -5.52 -3.04 -28.19
C THR A 175 -4.43 -2.19 -28.84
N ASP A 176 -3.75 -2.74 -29.85
CA ASP A 176 -2.69 -2.02 -30.57
C ASP A 176 -3.17 -0.71 -31.22
N THR A 177 -4.46 -0.61 -31.51
CA THR A 177 -5.07 0.49 -32.28
C THR A 177 -6.13 1.27 -31.54
N ARG A 178 -6.60 0.82 -30.36
CA ARG A 178 -7.77 1.41 -29.71
C ARG A 178 -7.75 1.23 -28.19
N ILE A 179 -8.28 2.22 -27.48
CA ILE A 179 -8.57 2.15 -26.04
C ILE A 179 -10.07 2.32 -25.84
N GLU A 180 -10.69 1.43 -25.09
CA GLU A 180 -12.10 1.51 -24.72
C GLU A 180 -12.29 1.36 -23.21
N SER A 181 -13.08 2.24 -22.62
CA SER A 181 -13.51 2.20 -21.23
C SER A 181 -14.99 1.83 -21.16
N THR A 182 -15.34 0.87 -20.31
CA THR A 182 -16.71 0.54 -19.95
C THR A 182 -16.97 0.96 -18.51
N ASP A 183 -17.99 1.79 -18.31
CA ASP A 183 -18.37 2.28 -16.99
C ASP A 183 -19.15 1.24 -16.16
N ARG A 184 -19.48 1.60 -14.91
CA ARG A 184 -20.23 0.73 -13.97
C ARG A 184 -21.65 0.41 -14.44
N THR A 185 -22.20 1.19 -15.37
CA THR A 185 -23.54 0.96 -15.95
C THR A 185 -23.48 0.07 -17.19
N GLY A 186 -22.27 -0.19 -17.71
CA GLY A 186 -22.02 -0.94 -18.94
C GLY A 186 -21.98 -0.07 -20.19
N ALA A 187 -21.96 1.26 -20.05
CA ALA A 187 -21.77 2.15 -21.19
C ALA A 187 -20.30 2.15 -21.61
N THR A 188 -20.04 1.80 -22.86
CA THR A 188 -18.69 1.76 -23.43
C THR A 188 -18.42 3.01 -24.24
N ARG A 189 -17.25 3.61 -24.02
CA ARG A 189 -16.69 4.71 -24.82
C ARG A 189 -15.26 4.37 -25.16
N GLY A 190 -14.75 4.87 -26.27
CA GLY A 190 -13.38 4.57 -26.66
C GLY A 190 -12.90 5.43 -27.81
N ILE A 191 -11.60 5.35 -28.05
CA ILE A 191 -10.91 6.14 -29.05
C ILE A 191 -9.86 5.29 -29.77
N ALA A 192 -9.79 5.44 -31.09
CA ALA A 192 -8.68 4.91 -31.86
C ALA A 192 -7.41 5.70 -31.54
N LEU A 193 -6.27 5.05 -31.37
CA LEU A 193 -5.00 5.72 -31.08
C LEU A 193 -4.56 6.66 -32.22
N SER A 194 -5.06 6.44 -33.45
CA SER A 194 -4.89 7.37 -34.57
C SER A 194 -5.58 8.72 -34.34
N ASP A 195 -6.69 8.73 -33.61
CA ASP A 195 -7.58 9.87 -33.43
C ASP A 195 -7.35 10.56 -32.08
N LEU A 196 -6.50 9.99 -31.22
CA LEU A 196 -6.12 10.52 -29.92
C LEU A 196 -5.38 11.86 -30.07
N GLY A 197 -5.96 12.94 -29.57
CA GLY A 197 -5.42 14.29 -29.67
C GLY A 197 -4.72 14.78 -28.41
N ALA A 198 -5.20 14.41 -27.23
CA ALA A 198 -4.59 14.79 -25.96
C ALA A 198 -4.90 13.79 -24.84
N ILE A 199 -4.02 13.77 -23.84
CA ILE A 199 -4.16 12.97 -22.61
C ILE A 199 -3.97 13.89 -21.41
N LEU A 200 -4.86 13.71 -20.45
CA LEU A 200 -4.92 14.45 -19.22
C LEU A 200 -5.05 13.49 -18.03
N ILE A 201 -4.36 13.77 -16.93
CA ILE A 201 -4.64 13.12 -15.65
C ILE A 201 -5.40 14.11 -14.76
N GLU A 202 -6.53 13.68 -14.22
CA GLU A 202 -7.31 14.44 -13.24
C GLU A 202 -7.17 13.77 -11.87
N THR A 203 -6.80 14.54 -10.85
CA THR A 203 -6.76 14.11 -9.45
C THR A 203 -7.94 14.71 -8.69
N ASN A 204 -8.56 13.93 -7.80
CA ASN A 204 -9.64 14.40 -6.91
C ASN A 204 -9.48 13.85 -5.48
N ASP A 205 -10.37 14.24 -4.57
CA ASP A 205 -10.31 13.94 -3.13
C ASP A 205 -11.23 12.78 -2.69
N GLN A 206 -11.67 11.94 -3.62
CA GLN A 206 -12.65 10.86 -3.35
C GLN A 206 -11.99 9.56 -2.85
N GLY A 207 -10.65 9.53 -2.77
CA GLY A 207 -9.89 8.46 -2.12
C GLY A 207 -10.16 8.36 -0.62
N PRO A 208 -9.86 7.22 0.03
CA PRO A 208 -9.27 5.99 -0.53
C PRO A 208 -10.33 4.97 -1.01
N PHE A 209 -11.62 5.27 -0.85
CA PHE A 209 -12.71 4.32 -1.15
C PHE A 209 -13.26 4.43 -2.58
N ALA A 210 -12.85 5.46 -3.32
CA ALA A 210 -13.09 5.63 -4.75
C ALA A 210 -11.81 6.13 -5.42
N SER A 211 -11.65 5.86 -6.72
CA SER A 211 -10.48 6.30 -7.46
C SER A 211 -10.37 7.82 -7.50
N ASP A 212 -9.23 8.30 -7.02
CA ASP A 212 -8.80 9.68 -6.96
C ASP A 212 -7.95 10.10 -8.16
N VAL A 213 -7.60 9.17 -9.06
CA VAL A 213 -6.80 9.44 -10.26
C VAL A 213 -7.50 8.95 -11.51
N TRP A 214 -7.78 9.85 -12.44
CA TRP A 214 -8.54 9.61 -13.66
C TRP A 214 -7.72 9.94 -14.91
N TRP A 215 -7.72 9.02 -15.87
CA TRP A 215 -7.13 9.21 -17.18
C TRP A 215 -8.20 9.67 -18.14
N VAL A 216 -8.03 10.86 -18.73
CA VAL A 216 -9.02 11.50 -19.60
C VAL A 216 -8.42 11.68 -20.99
N LEU A 217 -9.10 11.12 -22.00
CA LEU A 217 -8.66 11.08 -23.38
C LEU A 217 -9.53 11.98 -24.25
N PHE A 218 -8.87 12.82 -25.04
CA PHE A 218 -9.52 13.71 -26.00
C PHE A 218 -9.12 13.32 -27.42
N ASP A 219 -10.04 13.50 -28.36
CA ASP A 219 -9.74 13.34 -29.77
C ASP A 219 -8.94 14.54 -30.34
N THR A 220 -8.53 14.43 -31.60
CA THR A 220 -7.84 15.49 -32.35
C THR A 220 -8.65 16.79 -32.50
N SER A 221 -9.97 16.74 -32.29
CA SER A 221 -10.86 17.91 -32.24
C SER A 221 -11.05 18.46 -30.82
N ARG A 222 -10.25 17.99 -29.85
CA ARG A 222 -10.33 18.31 -28.42
C ARG A 222 -11.68 17.99 -27.80
N GLN A 223 -12.43 17.05 -28.36
CA GLN A 223 -13.66 16.55 -27.77
C GLN A 223 -13.35 15.40 -26.82
N PHE A 224 -14.09 15.33 -25.70
CA PHE A 224 -13.98 14.23 -24.76
C PHE A 224 -14.34 12.92 -25.46
N ALA A 225 -13.42 11.97 -25.46
CA ALA A 225 -13.63 10.67 -26.07
C ALA A 225 -13.99 9.62 -25.01
N CYS A 226 -13.09 9.40 -24.05
CA CYS A 226 -13.33 8.51 -22.93
C CYS A 226 -12.47 8.87 -21.73
N ALA A 227 -12.84 8.32 -20.57
CA ALA A 227 -12.04 8.41 -19.36
C ALA A 227 -12.18 7.10 -18.58
N PHE A 228 -11.16 6.77 -17.79
CA PHE A 228 -11.20 5.62 -16.90
C PHE A 228 -10.39 5.90 -15.63
N PRO A 229 -10.81 5.36 -14.48
CA PRO A 229 -10.05 5.50 -13.25
C PRO A 229 -8.82 4.60 -13.26
N GLN A 230 -7.78 4.99 -12.53
CA GLN A 230 -6.53 4.24 -12.44
C GLN A 230 -6.68 2.83 -11.84
N ASP A 231 -7.73 2.61 -11.03
CA ASP A 231 -8.06 1.32 -10.43
C ASP A 231 -8.95 0.42 -11.31
N ALA A 232 -9.25 0.84 -12.55
CA ALA A 232 -10.07 0.06 -13.47
C ALA A 232 -9.42 -1.29 -13.82
N GLU A 233 -10.25 -2.31 -14.02
CA GLU A 233 -9.79 -3.61 -14.51
C GLU A 233 -9.20 -3.44 -15.91
N GLY A 234 -7.92 -3.80 -16.09
CA GLY A 234 -7.19 -3.60 -17.35
C GLY A 234 -6.47 -2.25 -17.47
N ALA A 235 -6.56 -1.35 -16.46
CA ALA A 235 -5.94 -0.02 -16.50
C ALA A 235 -4.44 -0.05 -16.78
N LYS A 236 -3.72 -1.01 -16.19
CA LYS A 236 -2.28 -1.15 -16.40
C LYS A 236 -1.90 -1.23 -17.88
N ALA A 237 -2.55 -2.11 -18.64
CA ALA A 237 -2.25 -2.28 -20.07
C ALA A 237 -2.57 -1.02 -20.89
N ALA A 238 -3.64 -0.31 -20.53
CA ALA A 238 -4.00 0.96 -21.17
C ALA A 238 -2.99 2.07 -20.85
N VAL A 239 -2.59 2.19 -19.57
CA VAL A 239 -1.60 3.18 -19.11
C VAL A 239 -0.24 2.93 -19.75
N ASP A 240 0.27 1.69 -19.71
CA ASP A 240 1.55 1.33 -20.35
C ASP A 240 1.54 1.76 -21.84
N ARG A 241 0.44 1.50 -22.55
CA ARG A 241 0.28 1.89 -23.95
C ARG A 241 0.26 3.40 -24.19
N LEU A 242 -0.35 4.17 -23.28
CA LEU A 242 -0.37 5.63 -23.35
C LEU A 242 1.01 6.22 -23.05
N LEU A 243 1.74 5.64 -22.09
CA LEU A 243 3.11 6.02 -21.72
C LEU A 243 4.15 5.70 -22.80
N ASP A 244 3.88 4.72 -23.66
CA ASP A 244 4.71 4.44 -24.84
C ASP A 244 4.58 5.47 -25.98
N LEU A 245 3.67 6.46 -25.86
CA LEU A 245 3.51 7.47 -26.89
C LEU A 245 4.73 8.42 -26.94
N PRO A 246 5.27 8.71 -28.14
CA PRO A 246 6.38 9.63 -28.28
C PRO A 246 5.97 11.03 -27.81
N GLY A 247 6.84 11.66 -27.03
CA GLY A 247 6.63 13.01 -26.51
C GLY A 247 5.76 13.10 -25.27
N ILE A 248 5.45 11.99 -24.59
CA ILE A 248 4.73 12.05 -23.32
C ILE A 248 5.60 12.65 -22.20
N ASP A 249 5.00 13.56 -21.44
CA ASP A 249 5.64 14.24 -20.33
C ASP A 249 5.55 13.36 -19.07
N HIS A 250 6.52 12.45 -18.93
CA HIS A 250 6.64 11.56 -17.79
C HIS A 250 6.78 12.32 -16.46
N ARG A 251 7.30 13.57 -16.49
CA ARG A 251 7.43 14.36 -15.27
C ARG A 251 6.06 14.78 -14.75
N LYS A 252 5.17 15.24 -15.63
CA LYS A 252 3.78 15.55 -15.26
C LYS A 252 2.99 14.33 -14.82
N VAL A 253 3.31 13.13 -15.34
CA VAL A 253 2.73 11.88 -14.83
C VAL A 253 3.13 11.68 -13.36
N ILE A 254 4.42 11.80 -13.03
CA ILE A 254 4.91 11.69 -11.64
C ILE A 254 4.28 12.76 -10.74
N ASP A 255 4.23 14.00 -11.22
CA ASP A 255 3.63 15.12 -10.46
C ASP A 255 2.14 14.87 -10.20
N ALA A 256 1.41 14.29 -11.16
CA ALA A 256 0.01 13.89 -10.97
C ALA A 256 -0.15 12.76 -9.93
N GLN A 257 0.70 11.73 -10.00
CA GLN A 257 0.65 10.58 -9.06
C GLN A 257 1.03 10.96 -7.62
N THR A 258 1.74 12.07 -7.44
CA THR A 258 2.18 12.58 -6.13
C THR A 258 1.38 13.78 -5.64
N SER A 259 0.38 14.21 -6.41
CA SER A 259 -0.49 15.34 -6.06
C SER A 259 -1.42 15.01 -4.90
N ILE A 260 -1.49 15.93 -3.94
CA ILE A 260 -2.45 15.90 -2.83
C ILE A 260 -3.59 16.92 -3.02
N GLN A 261 -3.66 17.56 -4.19
CA GLN A 261 -4.66 18.56 -4.55
C GLN A 261 -5.54 18.07 -5.70
N ASN A 262 -6.77 18.57 -5.77
CA ASN A 262 -7.65 18.38 -6.93
C ASN A 262 -7.08 19.19 -8.08
N ALA A 263 -6.52 18.51 -9.08
CA ALA A 263 -5.72 19.14 -10.12
C ALA A 263 -5.81 18.39 -11.44
N THR A 264 -5.34 19.06 -12.49
CA THR A 264 -5.46 18.58 -13.86
C THR A 264 -4.10 18.73 -14.55
N PHE A 265 -3.57 17.62 -15.05
CA PHE A 265 -2.22 17.52 -15.59
C PHE A 265 -2.26 17.11 -17.07
N PRO A 266 -2.09 18.04 -18.03
CA PRO A 266 -1.98 17.70 -19.44
C PRO A 266 -0.60 17.08 -19.72
N ILE A 267 -0.57 15.76 -19.91
CA ILE A 267 0.67 14.98 -20.02
C ILE A 267 1.11 14.75 -21.46
N TRP A 268 0.20 14.86 -22.42
CA TRP A 268 0.50 14.63 -23.83
C TRP A 268 -0.49 15.37 -24.72
N GLU A 269 0.03 15.96 -25.79
CA GLU A 269 -0.75 16.44 -26.93
C GLU A 269 -0.12 15.91 -28.20
N ARG A 270 -0.96 15.61 -29.20
CA ARG A 270 -0.47 15.16 -30.50
C ARG A 270 0.38 16.29 -31.11
N PRO A 271 1.64 16.01 -31.51
CA PRO A 271 2.45 16.98 -32.21
C PRO A 271 1.72 17.45 -33.47
N ALA A 272 1.68 18.76 -33.70
CA ALA A 272 1.13 19.29 -34.95
C ALA A 272 1.92 18.66 -36.10
N ARG A 273 1.22 18.06 -37.07
CA ARG A 273 1.87 17.50 -38.25
C ARG A 273 2.54 18.65 -38.99
N GLU A 274 3.86 18.71 -38.95
CA GLU A 274 4.61 19.69 -39.73
C GLU A 274 4.24 19.48 -41.22
N PRO A 275 3.77 20.53 -41.93
CA PRO A 275 3.39 20.39 -43.32
C PRO A 275 4.62 19.92 -44.11
N ALA A 276 4.47 18.82 -44.83
CA ALA A 276 5.51 18.29 -45.70
C ALA A 276 6.01 19.41 -46.61
N THR A 277 7.31 19.73 -46.52
CA THR A 277 7.97 20.67 -47.43
C THR A 277 7.74 20.21 -48.87
N PRO A 278 7.02 20.98 -49.70
CA PRO A 278 6.91 20.69 -51.12
C PRO A 278 8.20 21.17 -51.78
N GLY A 279 9.05 20.25 -52.22
CA GLY A 279 10.14 20.59 -53.14
C GLY A 279 11.41 19.79 -52.93
N ASP A 280 11.51 18.64 -53.60
CA ASP A 280 12.65 18.43 -54.49
C ASP A 280 12.21 17.57 -55.67
N THR A 281 11.48 18.20 -56.59
CA THR A 281 11.36 17.73 -57.97
C THR A 281 12.31 18.61 -58.78
N GLY A 282 13.51 18.10 -59.02
CA GLY A 282 14.55 18.80 -59.77
C GLY A 282 15.41 17.80 -60.54
N ALA A 283 14.97 17.48 -61.75
CA ALA A 283 15.69 16.68 -62.73
C ALA A 283 16.90 17.44 -63.32
N THR A 284 17.98 16.71 -63.60
CA THR A 284 18.93 16.96 -64.71
C THR A 284 19.49 15.59 -65.10
N ALA A 285 19.08 15.04 -66.24
CA ALA A 285 19.67 15.22 -67.58
C ALA A 285 20.83 14.25 -67.83
#